data_AF-A0A182RQQ1-F1
#
_entry.id   AF-A0A182RQQ1-F1
#
_cell.length_a   1.000
_cell.length_b   1.000
_cell.length_c   1.000
_cell.angle_alpha   90.00
_cell.angle_beta   90.00
_cell.angle_gamma   90.00
#
_symmetry.space_group_name_H-M   'P 1'
#
loop_
_entity.id
_entity.type
_entity.pdbx_description
1 polymer ?
#
loop_
_entity_poly.entity_id
_entity_poly.type
_entity_poly.pdbx_seq_one_letter_code
_entity_poly.pdbx_strand_id
1 'polypeptide(L)'
;MPTLKLFHRFPFFLPMEQVDKGAIRFVLSGANIMCPGLTSPGACMTKVDKGTVVAIMAEGKQHALAIGLTALSTEDIAKVNKGVGVENCHYLNDGLWQMKPIK
;
A
#
# COMPACT_ATOMS: atom_id res chain seq x y z
N MET A 1 -3.66 11.61 5.92
CA MET A 1 -3.39 10.64 4.85
C MET A 1 -3.43 11.37 3.51
N PRO A 2 -2.37 11.33 2.68
CA PRO A 2 -2.39 11.95 1.36
C PRO A 2 -3.31 11.19 0.39
N THR A 3 -3.81 11.86 -0.65
CA THR A 3 -4.60 11.22 -1.70
C THR A 3 -3.70 10.54 -2.72
N LEU A 4 -4.22 9.52 -3.41
CA LEU A 4 -3.47 8.84 -4.48
C LEU A 4 -3.11 9.80 -5.62
N LYS A 5 -4.01 10.72 -5.98
CA LYS A 5 -3.75 11.74 -7.00
C LYS A 5 -2.57 12.64 -6.64
N LEU A 6 -2.42 13.00 -5.36
CA LEU A 6 -1.27 13.77 -4.88
C LEU A 6 0.01 12.94 -4.94
N PHE A 7 -0.03 11.69 -4.47
CA PHE A 7 1.12 10.81 -4.50
C PHE A 7 1.59 10.50 -5.92
N HIS A 8 0.68 10.25 -6.87
CA HIS A 8 1.04 10.03 -8.28
C HIS A 8 1.74 11.23 -8.91
N ARG A 9 1.44 12.46 -8.45
CA ARG A 9 2.13 13.66 -8.92
C ARG A 9 3.50 13.86 -8.27
N PHE A 10 3.67 13.40 -7.03
CA PHE A 10 4.90 13.55 -6.24
C PHE A 10 5.26 12.22 -5.55
N PRO A 11 5.76 11.20 -6.27
CA PRO A 11 5.90 9.84 -5.73
C PRO A 11 7.05 9.63 -4.74
N PHE A 12 7.68 10.71 -4.26
CA PHE A 12 8.92 10.67 -3.46
C PHE A 12 8.71 10.96 -1.97
N PHE A 13 7.54 11.47 -1.56
CA PHE A 13 7.34 11.92 -0.17
C PHE A 13 6.82 10.82 0.77
N LEU A 14 6.50 9.62 0.26
CA LEU A 14 6.17 8.46 1.08
C LEU A 14 7.11 7.29 0.78
N PRO A 15 7.44 6.47 1.79
CA PRO A 15 8.02 5.16 1.57
C PRO A 15 7.06 4.26 0.78
N MET A 16 7.63 3.37 -0.03
CA MET A 16 6.89 2.49 -0.93
C MET A 16 7.02 1.04 -0.50
N GLU A 17 5.89 0.35 -0.49
CA GLU A 17 5.78 -1.09 -0.25
C GLU A 17 5.19 -1.74 -1.50
N GLN A 18 5.90 -2.67 -2.12
CA GLN A 18 5.45 -3.38 -3.32
C GLN A 18 4.82 -4.72 -2.93
N VAL A 19 3.57 -4.93 -3.37
CA VAL A 19 2.89 -6.23 -3.28
C VAL A 19 3.07 -7.04 -4.56
N ASP A 20 2.92 -8.36 -4.45
CA ASP A 20 2.87 -9.24 -5.61
C ASP A 20 1.61 -9.02 -6.49
N LYS A 21 1.67 -9.62 -7.68
CA LYS A 21 0.56 -9.63 -8.64
C LYS A 21 -0.74 -10.23 -8.09
N GLY A 22 -0.66 -11.18 -7.16
CA GLY A 22 -1.83 -11.86 -6.59
C GLY A 22 -2.66 -10.94 -5.70
N ALA A 23 -2.00 -10.03 -4.97
CA ALA A 23 -2.64 -9.08 -4.07
C ALA A 23 -3.37 -7.94 -4.79
N ILE A 24 -2.99 -7.59 -6.03
CA ILE A 24 -3.49 -6.41 -6.77
C ILE A 24 -5.02 -6.32 -6.77
N ARG A 25 -5.71 -7.42 -7.11
CA ARG A 25 -7.19 -7.45 -7.20
C ARG A 25 -7.84 -7.15 -5.85
N PHE A 26 -7.26 -7.66 -4.76
CA PHE A 26 -7.79 -7.50 -3.41
C PHE A 26 -7.55 -6.08 -2.89
N VAL A 27 -6.37 -5.51 -3.15
CA VAL A 27 -6.05 -4.12 -2.78
C VAL A 27 -7.00 -3.14 -3.47
N LEU A 28 -7.27 -3.34 -4.76
CA LEU A 28 -8.24 -2.53 -5.52
C LEU A 28 -9.69 -2.72 -5.09
N SER A 29 -9.97 -3.72 -4.25
CA SER A 29 -11.28 -3.96 -3.64
C SER A 29 -11.35 -3.44 -2.20
N GLY A 30 -10.31 -2.75 -1.71
CA GLY A 30 -10.25 -2.20 -0.36
C GLY A 30 -9.76 -3.17 0.72
N ALA A 31 -9.23 -4.35 0.34
CA ALA A 31 -8.68 -5.27 1.31
C ALA A 31 -7.37 -4.75 1.92
N ASN A 32 -7.11 -5.15 3.16
CA ASN A 32 -5.83 -4.93 3.84
C ASN A 32 -4.72 -5.76 3.18
N ILE A 33 -3.47 -5.29 3.34
CA ILE A 33 -2.30 -5.98 2.82
C ILE A 33 -1.81 -6.93 3.91
N MET A 34 -1.86 -8.21 3.59
CA MET A 34 -1.42 -9.28 4.49
C MET A 34 0.11 -9.46 4.39
N CYS A 35 0.76 -9.83 5.49
CA CYS A 35 2.22 -10.02 5.53
C CYS A 35 2.75 -10.93 4.39
N PRO A 36 2.11 -12.07 4.05
CA PRO A 36 2.57 -12.91 2.94
C PRO A 36 2.62 -12.23 1.57
N GLY A 37 1.79 -11.21 1.35
CA GLY A 37 1.78 -10.43 0.11
C GLY A 37 2.94 -9.43 0.01
N LEU A 38 3.66 -9.18 1.11
CA LEU A 38 4.82 -8.31 1.21
C LEU A 38 6.15 -9.08 1.35
N THR A 39 6.09 -10.39 1.60
CA THR A 39 7.27 -11.26 1.71
C THR A 39 7.41 -12.23 0.53
N SER A 40 6.61 -12.07 -0.52
CA SER A 40 6.65 -12.92 -1.71
C SER A 40 7.81 -12.52 -2.64
N PRO A 41 8.24 -13.37 -3.60
CA PRO A 41 9.38 -13.07 -4.48
C PRO A 41 9.21 -11.80 -5.33
N GLY A 42 7.96 -11.40 -5.60
CA GLY A 42 7.61 -10.18 -6.32
C GLY A 42 7.39 -8.96 -5.42
N ALA A 43 7.48 -9.12 -4.10
CA ALA A 43 7.32 -8.04 -3.14
C ALA A 43 8.66 -7.35 -2.83
N CYS A 44 8.58 -6.08 -2.47
CA CYS A 44 9.74 -5.28 -2.09
C CYS A 44 9.32 -4.31 -0.99
N MET A 45 10.00 -4.35 0.15
CA MET A 45 9.67 -3.53 1.31
C MET A 45 10.74 -2.47 1.57
N THR A 46 10.31 -1.27 1.95
CA THR A 46 11.21 -0.22 2.46
C THR A 46 11.24 -0.30 3.98
N LYS A 47 12.41 -0.20 4.62
CA LYS A 47 12.46 -0.27 6.09
C LYS A 47 11.67 0.88 6.73
N VAL A 48 10.58 0.54 7.41
CA VAL A 48 9.72 1.50 8.13
C VAL A 48 9.18 0.93 9.43
N ASP A 49 8.93 1.82 10.38
CA ASP A 49 8.33 1.50 11.66
C ASP A 49 6.81 1.30 11.54
N LYS A 50 6.23 0.68 12.58
CA LYS A 50 4.77 0.58 12.74
C LYS A 50 4.14 1.98 12.84
N GLY A 51 2.98 2.16 12.21
CA GLY A 51 2.24 3.43 12.19
C GLY A 51 2.76 4.42 11.14
N THR A 52 3.62 3.97 10.23
CA THR A 52 4.12 4.78 9.12
C THR A 52 3.14 4.75 7.95
N VAL A 53 2.91 5.92 7.34
CA VAL A 53 2.11 6.02 6.12
C VAL A 53 2.96 5.59 4.92
N VAL A 54 2.46 4.63 4.16
CA VAL A 54 3.16 4.02 3.02
C VAL A 54 2.30 4.07 1.76
N ALA A 55 2.97 4.13 0.60
CA ALA A 55 2.34 3.93 -0.69
C ALA A 55 2.46 2.46 -1.12
N ILE A 56 1.33 1.86 -1.50
CA ILE A 56 1.27 0.48 -1.95
C ILE A 56 1.46 0.42 -3.46
N MET A 57 2.63 -0.05 -3.87
CA MET A 57 3.01 -0.33 -5.25
C MET A 57 2.66 -1.77 -5.62
N ALA A 58 2.65 -2.08 -6.91
CA ALA A 58 2.45 -3.43 -7.39
C ALA A 58 3.48 -3.83 -8.44
N GLU A 59 3.87 -5.09 -8.41
CA GLU A 59 4.80 -5.66 -9.37
C GLU A 59 4.32 -5.41 -10.82
N GLY A 60 5.15 -4.72 -11.61
CA GLY A 60 4.85 -4.39 -13.01
C GLY A 60 3.88 -3.22 -13.21
N LYS A 61 3.60 -2.41 -12.17
CA LYS A 61 2.80 -1.18 -12.26
C LYS A 61 3.63 0.04 -11.86
N GLN A 62 3.45 1.14 -12.58
CA GLN A 62 4.17 2.39 -12.32
C GLN A 62 3.54 3.25 -11.22
N HIS A 63 2.23 3.11 -11.01
CA HIS A 63 1.47 3.94 -10.08
C HIS A 63 1.07 3.15 -8.83
N ALA A 64 1.03 3.83 -7.69
CA ALA A 64 0.51 3.25 -6.45
C ALA A 64 -0.97 2.87 -6.60
N LEU A 65 -1.33 1.72 -6.05
CA LEU A 65 -2.70 1.21 -6.02
C LEU A 65 -3.47 1.68 -4.79
N ALA A 66 -2.76 1.90 -3.68
CA ALA A 66 -3.35 2.34 -2.43
C ALA A 66 -2.36 3.14 -1.59
N ILE A 67 -2.88 3.87 -0.61
CA ILE A 67 -2.16 4.45 0.51
C ILE A 67 -2.62 3.71 1.76
N GLY A 68 -1.67 3.28 2.58
CA GLY A 68 -1.94 2.50 3.78
C GLY A 68 -1.13 2.95 4.98
N LEU A 69 -1.48 2.39 6.13
CA LEU A 69 -0.79 2.59 7.40
C LEU A 69 -0.20 1.25 7.87
N THR A 70 1.09 1.22 8.19
CA THR A 70 1.73 -0.02 8.64
C THR A 70 1.18 -0.46 9.99
N ALA A 71 0.60 -1.66 10.05
CA ALA A 71 0.11 -2.27 11.30
C ALA A 71 1.24 -2.97 12.08
N LEU A 72 2.31 -3.35 11.37
CA LEU A 72 3.54 -3.96 11.88
C LEU A 72 4.75 -3.24 11.25
N SER A 73 5.90 -3.28 11.92
CA SER A 73 7.15 -2.83 11.29
C SER A 73 7.53 -3.75 10.13
N THR A 74 8.28 -3.28 9.16
CA THR A 74 8.71 -4.15 8.05
C THR A 74 9.58 -5.32 8.50
N GLU A 75 10.30 -5.16 9.60
CA GLU A 75 11.04 -6.25 10.21
C GLU A 75 10.11 -7.33 10.78
N ASP A 76 9.04 -6.92 11.45
CA ASP A 76 8.05 -7.85 12.01
C ASP A 76 7.22 -8.51 10.90
N ILE A 77 6.92 -7.79 9.83
CA ILE A 77 6.25 -8.35 8.63
C ILE A 77 7.10 -9.51 8.07
N ALA A 78 8.40 -9.29 7.90
CA ALA A 78 9.31 -10.31 7.39
C ALA A 78 9.49 -11.50 8.35
N LYS A 79 9.56 -11.25 9.67
CA LYS A 79 9.78 -12.29 10.70
C LYS A 79 8.52 -13.12 10.98
N VAL A 80 7.37 -12.47 11.18
CA VAL A 80 6.12 -13.13 11.58
C VAL A 80 5.40 -13.74 10.38
N ASN A 81 5.43 -13.05 9.24
CA ASN A 81 4.80 -13.46 7.98
C ASN A 81 3.33 -13.94 8.13
N LYS A 82 2.58 -13.33 9.05
CA LYS A 82 1.19 -13.68 9.32
C LYS A 82 0.42 -12.44 9.80
N GLY A 83 -0.85 -12.34 9.41
CA GLY A 83 -1.73 -11.25 9.79
C GLY A 83 -1.67 -10.06 8.83
N VAL A 84 -2.23 -8.93 9.28
CA VAL A 84 -2.27 -7.67 8.53
C VAL A 84 -0.93 -6.96 8.71
N GLY A 85 -0.24 -6.70 7.60
CA GLY A 85 1.00 -5.92 7.59
C GLY A 85 0.74 -4.43 7.39
N VAL A 86 -0.15 -4.09 6.45
CA VAL A 86 -0.58 -2.70 6.19
C VAL A 86 -2.09 -2.63 6.08
N GLU A 87 -2.68 -1.69 6.82
CA GLU A 87 -4.09 -1.34 6.72
C GLU A 87 -4.33 -0.45 5.50
N ASN A 88 -5.31 -0.81 4.69
CA ASN A 88 -5.64 -0.04 3.49
C ASN A 88 -6.56 1.13 3.87
N CYS A 89 -6.14 2.36 3.56
CA CYS A 89 -6.89 3.57 3.94
C CYS A 89 -7.52 4.28 2.75
N HIS A 90 -6.87 4.24 1.59
CA HIS A 90 -7.36 4.87 0.37
C HIS A 90 -6.81 4.11 -0.84
N TYR A 91 -7.68 3.70 -1.76
CA TYR A 91 -7.28 2.88 -2.91
C TYR A 91 -7.88 3.39 -4.23
N LEU A 92 -7.28 2.96 -5.32
CA LEU A 92 -7.68 3.39 -6.65
C LEU A 92 -9.09 2.89 -6.96
N ASN A 93 -9.94 3.77 -7.51
CA ASN A 93 -11.38 3.57 -7.71
C ASN A 93 -12.26 3.49 -6.45
N ASP A 94 -11.75 3.84 -5.27
CA ASP A 94 -12.61 4.04 -4.11
C ASP A 94 -13.47 5.32 -4.22
N GLY A 95 -14.31 5.56 -3.21
CA GLY A 95 -15.19 6.72 -3.18
C GLY A 95 -14.44 8.05 -3.27
N LEU A 96 -13.31 8.19 -2.58
CA LEU A 96 -12.50 9.42 -2.59
C LEU A 96 -11.80 9.62 -3.94
N TRP A 97 -11.38 8.54 -4.60
CA TRP A 97 -10.78 8.60 -5.93
C TRP A 97 -11.79 9.10 -6.99
N GLN A 98 -13.01 8.56 -6.94
CA GLN A 98 -14.10 8.90 -7.86
C GLN A 98 -14.77 10.23 -7.53
N MET A 99 -14.54 10.75 -6.33
CA MET A 99 -15.10 12.01 -5.87
C MET A 99 -14.73 13.16 -6.80
N LYS A 100 -15.74 13.95 -7.17
CA LYS A 100 -15.56 15.20 -7.91
C LYS A 100 -15.01 16.27 -6.95
N PRO A 101 -14.21 17.23 -7.45
CA PRO A 101 -13.79 18.37 -6.64
C PRO A 101 -15.00 19.06 -6.03
N ILE A 102 -14.99 19.22 -4.70
CA ILE A 102 -15.95 20.09 -4.00
C ILE A 102 -15.53 21.53 -4.30
N LYS A 103 -16.50 22.34 -4.74
CA LYS A 103 -16.34 23.79 -4.89
C LYS A 103 -16.70 24.49 -3.59
#